data_AF-A0A7I4Y3I0-F1
#
_entry.id   AF-A0A7I4Y3I0-F1
#
_cell.length_a   1.000
_cell.length_b   1.000
_cell.length_c   1.000
_cell.angle_alpha   90.00
_cell.angle_beta   90.00
_cell.angle_gamma   90.00
#
_symmetry.space_group_name_H-M   'P 1'
#
loop_
_entity.id
_entity.type
_entity.pdbx_description
1 polymer ?
#
loop_
_entity_poly.entity_id
_entity_poly.type
_entity_poly.pdbx_seq_one_letter_code
_entity_poly.pdbx_strand_id
1 'polypeptide(L)'
;FTTGIFGQLIGSIISVVLCLLIVKKCGSLYFHANIKVLLVAKLCLYLIHSVLIIIVQTAHVILYFFANPCTSGISPIICFCLRFPAMSCVVAFTVLEFAMIVERTIAIWKRQYYENYGKRMGIALVTFSVSVSISILC
;
A
#
# COMPACT_ATOMS: atom_id res chain seq x y z
N PHE A 1 -10.37 4.98 -22.40
CA PHE A 1 -8.95 4.90 -21.96
C PHE A 1 -8.59 6.08 -21.06
N THR A 2 -8.74 7.32 -21.54
CA THR A 2 -8.54 8.56 -20.77
C THR A 2 -9.39 8.67 -19.51
N THR A 3 -10.68 8.31 -19.55
CA THR A 3 -11.55 8.30 -18.37
C THR A 3 -11.03 7.43 -17.22
N GLY A 4 -10.43 6.29 -17.53
CA GLY A 4 -9.80 5.41 -16.54
C GLY A 4 -8.53 6.02 -15.92
N ILE A 5 -7.70 6.68 -16.74
CA ILE A 5 -6.48 7.36 -16.29
C ILE A 5 -6.82 8.49 -15.32
N PHE A 6 -7.77 9.36 -15.70
CA PHE A 6 -8.22 10.46 -14.84
C PHE A 6 -8.90 9.97 -13.57
N GLY A 7 -9.74 8.92 -13.66
CA GLY A 7 -10.37 8.30 -12.50
C GLY A 7 -9.36 7.75 -11.50
N GLN A 8 -8.34 7.04 -11.97
CA GLN A 8 -7.27 6.52 -11.12
C GLN A 8 -6.45 7.64 -10.49
N LEU A 9 -6.13 8.70 -11.23
CA LEU A 9 -5.40 9.86 -10.71
C LEU A 9 -6.16 10.55 -9.58
N ILE A 10 -7.43 10.87 -9.79
CA ILE A 10 -8.28 11.51 -8.78
C ILE A 10 -8.43 10.60 -7.56
N GLY A 11 -8.68 9.30 -7.78
CA GLY A 11 -8.79 8.31 -6.71
C GLY A 11 -7.52 8.22 -5.86
N SER A 12 -6.34 8.21 -6.48
CA SER A 12 -5.05 8.20 -5.76
C SER A 12 -4.80 9.48 -4.97
N ILE A 13 -5.19 10.65 -5.48
CA ILE A 13 -5.09 11.92 -4.73
C ILE A 13 -6.00 11.88 -3.49
N ILE A 14 -7.25 11.47 -3.65
CA ILE A 14 -8.19 11.33 -2.54
C ILE A 14 -7.65 10.32 -1.51
N SER A 15 -7.11 9.19 -1.99
CA SER A 15 -6.51 8.17 -1.13
C SER A 15 -5.36 8.71 -0.27
N VAL A 16 -4.46 9.52 -0.85
CA VAL A 16 -3.37 10.17 -0.11
C VAL A 16 -3.90 11.06 1.01
N VAL A 17 -4.87 11.93 0.70
CA VAL A 17 -5.48 12.83 1.68
C VAL A 17 -6.12 12.04 2.82
N LEU A 18 -6.92 11.02 2.50
CA LEU A 18 -7.57 10.17 3.49
C LEU A 18 -6.55 9.43 4.36
N CYS A 19 -5.49 8.87 3.76
CA CYS A 19 -4.45 8.17 4.50
C CYS A 19 -3.76 9.10 5.51
N LEU A 20 -3.41 10.32 5.11
CA LEU A 20 -2.79 11.31 6.00
C LEU A 20 -3.72 11.69 7.17
N LEU A 21 -5.01 11.88 6.91
CA LEU A 21 -6.01 12.16 7.94
C LEU A 21 -6.15 10.98 8.93
N ILE A 22 -6.22 9.75 8.41
CA ILE A 22 -6.34 8.55 9.22
C ILE A 22 -5.08 8.33 10.07
N VAL A 23 -3.88 8.49 9.52
CA VAL A 23 -2.61 8.39 10.27
C VAL A 23 -2.61 9.39 11.43
N LYS A 24 -2.99 10.65 11.17
CA LYS A 24 -3.08 11.69 12.21
C LYS A 24 -4.08 11.32 13.31
N LYS A 25 -5.24 10.77 12.94
CA LYS A 25 -6.27 10.36 13.91
C LYS A 25 -5.89 9.08 14.67
N CYS A 26 -5.21 8.15 14.03
CA CYS A 26 -4.78 6.88 14.62
C CYS A 26 -3.74 7.09 15.75
N GLY A 27 -3.02 8.21 15.73
CA GLY A 27 -2.18 8.62 16.86
C GLY A 27 -2.95 8.78 18.17
N SER A 28 -4.22 9.20 18.10
CA SER A 28 -5.07 9.49 19.26
C SER A 28 -5.91 8.31 19.76
N LEU A 29 -5.98 7.21 19.00
CA LEU A 29 -6.81 6.05 19.35
C LEU A 29 -6.01 5.04 20.19
N TYR A 30 -6.64 4.52 21.24
CA TYR A 30 -6.10 3.45 22.06
C TYR A 30 -6.21 2.10 21.33
N PHE A 31 -5.19 1.80 20.53
CA PHE A 31 -5.01 0.50 19.90
C PHE A 31 -3.84 -0.25 20.54
N HIS A 32 -3.96 -1.57 20.59
CA HIS A 32 -2.83 -2.43 20.97
C HIS A 32 -1.67 -2.22 20.00
N ALA A 33 -0.44 -2.36 20.51
CA ALA A 33 0.74 -1.94 19.78
C ALA A 33 0.96 -2.76 18.49
N ASN A 34 0.60 -4.05 18.49
CA ASN A 34 0.69 -4.94 17.33
C ASN A 34 -0.22 -4.49 16.18
N ILE A 35 -1.53 -4.33 16.44
CA ILE A 35 -2.48 -3.88 15.40
C ILE A 35 -2.15 -2.46 14.91
N LYS A 36 -1.64 -1.58 15.80
CA LYS A 36 -1.21 -0.24 15.40
C LYS A 36 -0.07 -0.30 14.37
N VAL A 37 0.90 -1.19 14.57
CA VAL A 37 2.01 -1.40 13.60
C VAL A 37 1.48 -1.91 12.27
N LEU A 38 0.58 -2.91 12.27
CA LEU A 38 -0.04 -3.45 11.05
C LEU A 38 -0.84 -2.39 10.28
N LEU A 39 -1.63 -1.58 10.98
CA LEU A 39 -2.44 -0.53 10.39
C LEU A 39 -1.57 0.59 9.79
N VAL A 40 -0.54 1.02 10.54
CA VAL A 40 0.41 2.04 10.04
C VAL A 40 1.17 1.50 8.83
N ALA A 41 1.62 0.24 8.84
CA ALA A 41 2.28 -0.37 7.68
C ALA A 41 1.36 -0.40 6.45
N LYS A 42 0.09 -0.77 6.62
CA LYS A 42 -0.91 -0.74 5.54
C LYS A 42 -1.09 0.67 4.98
N LEU A 43 -1.20 1.69 5.83
CA LEU A 43 -1.35 3.09 5.42
C LEU A 43 -0.10 3.60 4.69
N CYS A 44 1.10 3.26 5.16
CA CYS A 44 2.35 3.60 4.48
C CYS A 44 2.43 2.98 3.08
N LEU A 45 2.09 1.70 2.95
CA LEU A 45 2.04 1.05 1.63
C LEU A 45 0.98 1.68 0.72
N TYR A 46 -0.16 2.12 1.26
CA TYR A 46 -1.21 2.84 0.51
C TYR A 46 -0.73 4.19 -0.02
N LEU A 47 0.06 4.92 0.77
CA LEU A 47 0.70 6.17 0.34
C LEU A 47 1.71 5.90 -0.78
N ILE A 48 2.58 4.89 -0.61
CA ILE A 48 3.56 4.51 -1.64
C ILE A 48 2.85 4.12 -2.94
N HIS A 49 1.85 3.25 -2.86
CA HIS A 49 1.06 2.83 -4.02
C HIS A 49 0.40 4.03 -4.72
N SER A 50 -0.25 4.91 -3.97
CA SER A 50 -0.93 6.08 -4.53
C SER A 50 0.05 7.04 -5.22
N VAL A 51 1.22 7.27 -4.63
CA VAL A 51 2.27 8.11 -5.25
C VAL A 51 2.78 7.48 -6.55
N LEU A 52 3.04 6.16 -6.58
CA LEU A 52 3.45 5.45 -7.78
C LEU A 52 2.40 5.57 -8.90
N ILE A 53 1.11 5.39 -8.57
CA ILE A 53 0.02 5.54 -9.54
C ILE A 53 -0.05 6.99 -10.06
N ILE A 54 0.07 8.00 -9.19
CA ILE A 54 0.08 9.41 -9.62
C ILE A 54 1.21 9.66 -10.62
N ILE A 55 2.43 9.16 -10.35
CA ILE A 55 3.58 9.31 -11.27
C ILE A 55 3.28 8.66 -12.62
N VAL A 56 2.83 7.40 -12.61
CA VAL A 56 2.53 6.64 -13.85
C VAL A 56 1.43 7.31 -14.66
N GLN A 57 0.32 7.70 -14.02
CA GLN A 57 -0.80 8.29 -14.73
C GLN A 57 -0.48 9.70 -15.23
N THR A 58 0.28 10.49 -14.49
CA THR A 58 0.74 11.81 -14.96
C THR A 58 1.66 11.66 -16.19
N ALA A 59 2.57 10.68 -16.19
CA ALA A 59 3.40 10.39 -17.36
C ALA A 59 2.56 10.00 -18.58
N HIS A 60 1.52 9.17 -18.41
CA HIS A 60 0.60 8.83 -19.49
C HIS A 60 -0.17 10.05 -20.02
N VAL A 61 -0.64 10.94 -19.12
CA VAL A 61 -1.35 12.17 -19.51
C VAL A 61 -0.43 13.08 -20.32
N ILE A 62 0.81 13.31 -19.86
CA ILE A 62 1.77 14.16 -20.57
C ILE A 62 2.07 13.60 -21.96
N LEU A 63 2.33 12.29 -22.06
CA LEU A 63 2.59 11.66 -23.37
C LEU A 63 1.38 11.73 -24.29
N TYR A 64 0.17 11.59 -23.75
CA TYR A 64 -1.06 11.68 -24.54
C TYR A 64 -1.28 13.07 -25.13
N PHE A 65 -0.98 14.15 -24.40
CA PHE A 65 -1.21 15.53 -24.85
C PHE A 65 -0.06 16.15 -25.63
N PHE A 66 1.19 15.80 -25.32
CA PHE A 66 2.38 16.51 -25.82
C PHE A 66 3.29 15.68 -26.72
N ALA A 67 3.15 14.36 -26.77
CA ALA A 67 4.04 13.52 -27.57
C ALA A 67 3.45 13.26 -28.97
N ASN A 68 4.33 13.27 -29.98
CA ASN A 68 3.96 12.86 -31.32
C ASN A 68 3.63 11.35 -31.33
N PRO A 69 2.53 10.93 -31.98
CA PRO A 69 2.05 9.54 -31.96
C PRO A 69 3.06 8.52 -32.50
N CYS A 70 4.04 8.96 -33.30
CA CYS A 70 5.06 8.11 -33.91
C CYS A 70 6.28 7.82 -33.01
N THR A 71 6.45 8.54 -31.89
CA THR A 71 7.57 8.36 -30.95
C THR A 71 7.12 8.23 -29.48
N SER A 72 5.81 8.19 -29.25
CA SER A 72 5.19 8.23 -27.91
C SER A 72 5.04 6.83 -27.31
N GLY A 73 6.13 6.26 -26.81
CA GLY A 73 6.12 5.05 -25.98
C GLY A 73 6.92 5.25 -24.71
N ILE A 74 6.34 4.94 -23.54
CA ILE A 74 7.14 4.83 -22.30
C ILE A 74 8.13 3.69 -22.50
N SER A 75 9.41 3.93 -22.21
CA SER A 75 10.42 2.87 -22.22
C SER A 75 9.94 1.67 -21.37
N PRO A 76 9.98 0.43 -21.90
CA PRO A 76 9.52 -0.76 -21.18
C PRO A 76 10.13 -0.89 -19.79
N ILE A 77 11.40 -0.48 -19.65
CA ILE A 77 12.15 -0.51 -18.39
C ILE A 77 11.49 0.43 -17.36
N ILE A 78 11.16 1.66 -17.76
CA ILE A 78 10.54 2.66 -16.87
C ILE A 78 9.14 2.18 -16.45
N CYS A 79 8.37 1.64 -17.40
CA CYS A 79 7.04 1.09 -17.12
C CYS A 79 7.11 -0.08 -16.13
N PHE A 80 8.08 -0.99 -16.31
CA PHE A 80 8.29 -2.13 -15.42
C PHE A 80 8.70 -1.66 -14.02
N CYS A 81 9.69 -0.76 -13.90
CA CYS A 81 10.17 -0.23 -12.62
C CYS A 81 9.09 0.51 -11.82
N LEU A 82 8.09 1.11 -12.48
CA LEU A 82 6.98 1.79 -11.81
C LEU A 82 5.79 0.87 -11.51
N ARG A 83 5.45 -0.05 -12.42
CA ARG A 83 4.31 -0.97 -12.22
C ARG A 83 4.63 -2.10 -11.24
N PHE A 84 5.84 -2.65 -11.28
CA PHE A 84 6.25 -3.72 -10.39
C PHE A 84 6.04 -3.38 -8.90
N PRO A 85 6.57 -2.26 -8.37
CA PRO A 85 6.35 -1.91 -6.96
C PRO A 85 4.87 -1.60 -6.68
N ALA A 86 4.14 -1.02 -7.62
CA ALA A 86 2.70 -0.75 -7.44
C ALA A 86 1.90 -2.05 -7.28
N MET A 87 2.21 -3.10 -8.05
CA MET A 87 1.58 -4.42 -7.93
C MET A 87 2.02 -5.14 -6.65
N SER A 88 3.29 -5.04 -6.27
CA SER A 88 3.79 -5.59 -5.01
C SER A 88 3.05 -4.99 -3.80
N CYS A 89 2.75 -3.68 -3.82
CA CYS A 89 1.93 -3.05 -2.78
C CYS A 89 0.52 -3.66 -2.71
N VAL A 90 -0.12 -3.94 -3.85
CA VAL A 90 -1.47 -4.53 -3.88
C VAL A 90 -1.48 -5.93 -3.25
N VAL A 91 -0.49 -6.77 -3.61
CA VAL A 91 -0.34 -8.09 -2.98
C VAL A 91 -0.08 -7.93 -1.47
N ALA A 92 0.79 -7.00 -1.07
CA ALA A 92 1.06 -6.72 0.33
C ALA A 92 -0.17 -6.27 1.11
N PHE A 93 -1.11 -5.55 0.50
CA PHE A 93 -2.37 -5.20 1.16
C PHE A 93 -3.18 -6.44 1.52
N THR A 94 -3.33 -7.39 0.59
CA THR A 94 -4.11 -8.61 0.84
C THR A 94 -3.48 -9.46 1.93
N VAL A 95 -2.14 -9.62 1.91
CA VAL A 95 -1.43 -10.39 2.93
C VAL A 95 -1.48 -9.68 4.29
N LEU A 96 -1.36 -8.36 4.34
CA LEU A 96 -1.51 -7.59 5.58
C LEU A 96 -2.94 -7.65 6.14
N GLU A 97 -3.97 -7.66 5.30
CA GLU A 97 -5.35 -7.86 5.74
C GLU A 97 -5.55 -9.22 6.39
N PHE A 98 -5.00 -10.27 5.77
CA PHE A 98 -4.98 -11.59 6.38
C PHE A 98 -4.20 -11.59 7.71
N ALA A 99 -3.04 -10.95 7.76
CA ALA A 99 -2.25 -10.82 8.98
C ALA A 99 -3.01 -10.08 10.09
N MET A 100 -3.78 -9.04 9.76
CA MET A 100 -4.65 -8.36 10.74
C MET A 100 -5.75 -9.28 11.27
N ILE A 101 -6.37 -10.11 10.42
CA ILE A 101 -7.36 -11.10 10.86
C ILE A 101 -6.71 -12.10 11.81
N VAL A 102 -5.57 -12.68 11.42
CA VAL A 102 -4.81 -13.62 12.25
C VAL A 102 -4.41 -13.00 13.59
N GLU A 103 -3.95 -11.75 13.58
CA GLU A 103 -3.58 -11.02 14.79
C GLU A 103 -4.76 -10.85 15.74
N ARG A 104 -5.94 -10.49 15.22
CA ARG A 104 -7.18 -10.38 16.00
C ARG A 104 -7.66 -11.73 16.52
N THR A 105 -7.57 -12.79 15.73
CA THR A 105 -7.91 -14.16 16.17
C THR A 105 -7.01 -14.60 17.32
N ILE A 106 -5.70 -14.34 17.23
CA ILE A 106 -4.73 -14.66 18.30
C ILE A 106 -5.00 -13.83 19.55
N ALA A 107 -5.33 -12.54 19.40
CA ALA A 107 -5.68 -11.68 20.53
C ALA A 107 -6.92 -12.18 21.29
N ILE A 108 -7.92 -12.69 20.57
CA ILE A 108 -9.12 -13.29 21.17
C ILE A 108 -8.79 -14.63 21.83
N TRP A 109 -8.01 -15.49 21.16
CA TRP A 109 -7.73 -16.85 21.63
C TRP A 109 -6.75 -16.89 22.81
N LYS A 110 -5.70 -16.06 22.79
CA LYS A 110 -4.62 -16.02 23.80
C LYS A 110 -4.62 -14.71 24.58
N ARG A 111 -5.80 -14.24 25.00
CA ARG A 111 -5.99 -12.96 25.70
C ARG A 111 -5.04 -12.77 26.89
N GLN A 112 -4.81 -13.80 27.69
CA GLN A 112 -3.96 -13.72 28.90
C GLN A 112 -2.47 -13.45 28.60
N TYR A 113 -1.94 -13.97 27.50
CA TYR A 113 -0.53 -13.79 27.15
C TYR A 113 -0.31 -12.58 26.24
N TYR A 114 -1.35 -12.18 25.50
CA TYR A 114 -1.28 -11.18 24.44
C TYR A 114 -0.80 -9.80 24.92
N GLU A 115 -1.14 -9.39 26.15
CA GLU A 115 -0.69 -8.11 26.72
C GLU A 115 0.84 -8.04 26.92
N ASN A 116 1.51 -9.18 27.06
CA ASN A 116 2.97 -9.24 27.24
C ASN A 116 3.76 -9.29 25.92
N TYR A 117 3.12 -9.52 24.77
CA TYR A 117 3.81 -9.67 23.48
C TYR A 117 4.31 -8.34 22.87
N GLY A 118 3.90 -7.19 23.41
CA GLY A 118 4.36 -5.87 22.98
C GLY A 118 4.12 -5.59 21.50
N LYS A 119 5.16 -5.16 20.77
CA LYS A 119 5.13 -4.82 19.32
C LYS A 119 5.75 -5.90 18.41
N ARG A 120 6.40 -6.92 18.97
CA ARG A 120 7.28 -7.84 18.21
C ARG A 120 6.48 -8.66 17.20
N MET A 121 5.31 -9.14 17.60
CA MET A 121 4.44 -9.94 16.74
C MET A 121 3.92 -9.12 15.54
N GLY A 122 3.51 -7.87 15.77
CA GLY A 122 3.08 -6.97 14.68
C GLY A 122 4.17 -6.69 13.67
N ILE A 123 5.41 -6.45 14.13
CA ILE A 123 6.57 -6.26 13.24
C ILE A 123 6.83 -7.53 12.43
N ALA A 124 6.87 -8.70 13.07
CA ALA A 124 7.11 -9.97 12.38
C ALA A 124 6.08 -10.24 11.27
N LEU A 125 4.80 -9.96 11.54
CA LEU A 125 3.73 -10.12 10.55
C LEU A 125 3.87 -9.14 9.37
N VAL A 126 4.28 -7.89 9.61
CA VAL A 126 4.55 -6.92 8.53
C VAL A 126 5.72 -7.38 7.69
N THR A 127 6.83 -7.78 8.31
CA THR A 127 8.03 -8.24 7.58
C THR A 127 7.72 -9.48 6.74
N PHE A 128 6.97 -10.44 7.29
CA PHE A 128 6.49 -11.61 6.55
C PHE A 128 5.62 -11.20 5.36
N SER A 129 4.65 -10.30 5.58
CA SER A 129 3.72 -9.86 4.53
C SER A 129 4.44 -9.20 3.35
N VAL A 130 5.40 -8.32 3.63
CA VAL A 130 6.20 -7.65 2.59
C VAL A 130 7.09 -8.65 1.85
N SER A 131 7.74 -9.57 2.57
CA SER A 131 8.64 -10.57 1.98
C SER A 131 7.90 -11.52 1.03
N VAL A 132 6.74 -12.03 1.45
CA VAL A 132 5.87 -12.88 0.61
C VAL A 132 5.40 -12.11 -0.63
N SER A 133 5.02 -10.85 -0.47
CA SER A 133 4.52 -10.04 -1.60
C SER A 133 5.59 -9.76 -2.64
N ILE A 134 6.84 -9.56 -2.24
CA ILE A 134 7.95 -9.44 -3.18
C ILE A 134 8.23 -10.79 -3.86
N SER A 135 8.22 -11.87 -3.08
CA SER A 135 8.54 -13.22 -3.58
C SER A 135 7.52 -13.75 -4.60
N ILE A 136 6.25 -13.35 -4.50
CA ILE A 136 5.22 -13.75 -5.47
C ILE A 136 5.42 -13.07 -6.83
N LEU A 137 6.04 -11.90 -6.85
CA LEU A 137 6.25 -11.11 -8.08
C LEU A 137 7.62 -11.30 -8.73
N CYS A 138 8.62 -11.83 -8.01
CA CYS A 138 9.92 -12.25 -8.56
C CYS A 138 9.80 -13.61 -9.25
#